data_AF-A0A830BWL6-F1
#
_entry.id   AF-A0A830BWL6-F1
#
_cell.length_a   1.000
_cell.length_b   1.000
_cell.length_c   1.000
_cell.angle_alpha   90.00
_cell.angle_beta   90.00
_cell.angle_gamma   90.00
#
_symmetry.space_group_name_H-M   'P 1'
#
loop_
_entity.id
_entity.type
_entity.pdbx_description
1 polymer ?
#
loop_
_entity_poly.entity_id
_entity_poly.type
_entity_poly.pdbx_seq_one_letter_code
_entity_poly.pdbx_strand_id
1 'polypeptide(L)'
;MRVIVWCANKLGFDVFSKAILFTSGLIFTHSLVEVALFSILITYLTSEWENHNLPKAAIVVNLHEGTYAVLQIAFAFLADAYTGLFKMVVWSTIFYIIGLGLFGVEYYGPLVLVTFSQAAIVATLKPFLDDQLLASAHQPITQEEEERANRRSDVCRDYVSMLGAIVAGFGLSHIHSFMTLAVVSAFAMGAALVWFLSGTKSYSRSKPTGSPLSDVAHVIYTAAVTKRKVEYPQTPDQLFQNSSSLVQISPHVSWLRWLDRAAVLVPQDQEEEPDNNNNTCTVEQVKGVKFLLKMLPMWSTFLTFSLVSATGSTFFLEEAARIDEGFSVIIFIVLQRFTKLVVTEICDRFLEKFGEKMNIEQKVMLVRICLGMICCVACCIAAWINAHHWIHLVKTHTKPEERHMSVFRLTPQYILLGVMEGFSADGLENFFDSQVSKSTARYGPMFGECVQGIGKFLSAVCILILTIRFGWFKDEIDSSRLDKYYAMLAILSSVNMIIYCFIAHWYGDERFLEEDGDDQVDVEMGNSAQADNSLPLLNLNTGRETENRKRDDDDNETEIPVHDVSSNAPLLSGARSFSRPSSNGIHKRFYSMR
;
A
#
# COMPACT_ATOMS: atom_id res chain seq x y z
N MET A 1 -3.52 28.81 14.11
CA MET A 1 -2.97 28.08 15.28
C MET A 1 -4.07 27.43 16.14
N ARG A 2 -4.81 28.14 17.02
CA ARG A 2 -5.80 27.52 17.94
C ARG A 2 -6.81 26.57 17.28
N VAL A 3 -7.34 26.91 16.09
CA VAL A 3 -8.27 26.03 15.34
C VAL A 3 -7.61 24.71 14.89
N ILE A 4 -6.35 24.76 14.46
CA ILE A 4 -5.57 23.57 14.04
C ILE A 4 -5.35 22.64 15.24
N VAL A 5 -4.96 23.22 16.39
CA VAL A 5 -4.80 22.46 17.65
C VAL A 5 -6.14 21.86 18.09
N TRP A 6 -7.24 22.62 18.01
CA TRP A 6 -8.58 22.11 18.38
C TRP A 6 -9.05 20.96 17.47
N CYS A 7 -8.82 21.04 16.15
CA CYS A 7 -9.07 19.92 15.24
C CYS A 7 -8.15 18.72 15.54
N ALA A 8 -6.87 18.96 15.85
CA ALA A 8 -5.90 17.91 16.17
C ALA A 8 -6.26 17.15 17.46
N ASN A 9 -6.60 17.84 18.55
CA ASN A 9 -7.10 17.19 19.78
C ASN A 9 -8.41 16.42 19.50
N LYS A 10 -9.32 16.95 18.66
CA LYS A 10 -10.55 16.26 18.27
C LYS A 10 -10.33 15.04 17.35
N LEU A 11 -9.13 14.89 16.79
CA LEU A 11 -8.64 13.73 16.03
C LEU A 11 -7.69 12.83 16.86
N GLY A 12 -7.52 13.10 18.17
CA GLY A 12 -6.69 12.26 19.05
C GLY A 12 -5.17 12.49 18.92
N PHE A 13 -4.73 13.66 18.48
CA PHE A 13 -3.32 14.07 18.42
C PHE A 13 -2.91 14.90 19.66
N ASP A 14 -2.88 14.28 20.85
CA ASP A 14 -2.49 15.00 22.09
C ASP A 14 -0.98 15.36 22.16
N VAL A 15 -0.14 14.79 21.29
CA VAL A 15 1.30 15.08 21.20
C VAL A 15 1.66 15.67 19.83
N PHE A 16 1.38 16.96 19.65
CA PHE A 16 1.80 17.68 18.43
C PHE A 16 3.30 18.05 18.49
N SER A 17 4.16 17.09 18.18
CA SER A 17 5.61 17.32 18.08
C SER A 17 5.94 18.48 17.12
N LYS A 18 6.90 19.32 17.50
CA LYS A 18 7.36 20.46 16.66
C LYS A 18 7.83 20.00 15.28
N ALA A 19 8.39 18.79 15.18
CA ALA A 19 8.79 18.16 13.92
C ALA A 19 7.63 18.09 12.90
N ILE A 20 6.44 17.63 13.32
CA ILE A 20 5.24 17.45 12.48
C ILE A 20 4.82 18.79 11.85
N LEU A 21 4.93 19.89 12.60
CA LEU A 21 4.56 21.23 12.16
C LEU A 21 5.54 21.83 11.12
N PHE A 22 6.80 21.37 11.09
CA PHE A 22 7.75 21.75 10.04
C PHE A 22 7.61 20.86 8.81
N THR A 23 7.42 19.54 8.99
CA THR A 23 7.22 18.58 7.88
C THR A 23 5.90 18.81 7.14
N SER A 24 4.81 19.11 7.84
CA SER A 24 3.50 19.36 7.22
C SER A 24 3.47 20.61 6.33
N GLY A 25 4.30 21.63 6.61
CA GLY A 25 4.45 22.78 5.70
C GLY A 25 5.02 22.40 4.33
N LEU A 26 5.91 21.41 4.28
CA LEU A 26 6.46 20.87 3.03
C LEU A 26 5.43 20.00 2.29
N ILE A 27 4.70 19.13 3.01
CA ILE A 27 3.62 18.29 2.44
C ILE A 27 2.51 19.17 1.83
N PHE A 28 2.05 20.18 2.56
CA PHE A 28 1.06 21.16 2.11
C PHE A 28 1.50 21.82 0.80
N THR A 29 2.75 22.30 0.76
CA THR A 29 3.28 23.03 -0.38
C THR A 29 3.54 22.11 -1.58
N HIS A 30 3.93 20.85 -1.36
CA HIS A 30 4.05 19.87 -2.43
C HIS A 30 2.70 19.64 -3.11
N SER A 31 1.67 19.26 -2.35
CA SER A 31 0.31 19.02 -2.88
C SER A 31 -0.27 20.26 -3.57
N LEU A 32 -0.04 21.45 -3.01
CA LEU A 32 -0.46 22.73 -3.61
C LEU A 32 0.19 22.95 -4.98
N VAL A 33 1.49 22.71 -5.15
CA VAL A 33 2.18 22.86 -6.44
C VAL A 33 1.79 21.72 -7.41
N GLU A 34 1.68 20.49 -6.89
CA GLU A 34 1.29 19.29 -7.62
C GLU A 34 -0.10 19.43 -8.26
N VAL A 35 -1.08 19.97 -7.52
CA VAL A 35 -2.43 20.21 -8.03
C VAL A 35 -2.51 21.47 -8.91
N ALA A 36 -1.72 22.51 -8.62
CA ALA A 36 -1.72 23.75 -9.41
C ALA A 36 -1.02 23.62 -10.78
N LEU A 37 0.03 22.79 -10.91
CA LEU A 37 0.78 22.64 -12.17
C LEU A 37 0.61 21.26 -12.80
N PHE A 38 0.84 20.18 -12.04
CA PHE A 38 1.05 18.86 -12.63
C PHE A 38 -0.26 18.10 -12.87
N SER A 39 -1.22 18.22 -11.94
CA SER A 39 -2.56 17.66 -12.13
C SER A 39 -3.41 18.42 -13.17
N ILE A 40 -2.92 19.56 -13.70
CA ILE A 40 -3.48 20.26 -14.86
C ILE A 40 -2.49 20.40 -16.03
N LEU A 41 -1.41 19.61 -16.03
CA LEU A 41 -0.36 19.70 -17.04
C LEU A 41 -0.88 19.46 -18.46
N ILE A 42 -1.82 18.52 -18.66
CA ILE A 42 -2.36 18.24 -20.00
C ILE A 42 -2.99 19.48 -20.64
N THR A 43 -3.69 20.31 -19.86
CA THR A 43 -4.35 21.53 -20.35
C THR A 43 -3.35 22.63 -20.70
N TYR A 44 -2.23 22.73 -19.96
CA TYR A 44 -1.12 23.61 -20.37
C TYR A 44 -0.40 23.10 -21.62
N LEU A 45 -0.25 21.79 -21.77
CA LEU A 45 0.30 21.19 -22.99
C LEU A 45 -0.61 21.44 -24.21
N THR A 46 -1.94 21.34 -24.09
CA THR A 46 -2.85 21.55 -25.22
C THR A 46 -3.16 23.02 -25.54
N SER A 47 -2.89 23.96 -24.61
CA SER A 47 -3.19 25.39 -24.79
C SER A 47 -1.97 26.31 -24.96
N GLU A 48 -0.86 26.08 -24.25
CA GLU A 48 0.33 26.97 -24.30
C GLU A 48 1.48 26.41 -25.16
N TRP A 49 1.68 25.10 -25.22
CA TRP A 49 2.84 24.53 -25.93
C TRP A 49 2.56 24.36 -27.43
N GLU A 50 3.14 25.23 -28.25
CA GLU A 50 3.06 25.13 -29.71
C GLU A 50 3.34 23.70 -30.21
N ASN A 51 2.55 23.24 -31.17
CA ASN A 51 2.61 21.91 -31.78
C ASN A 51 2.19 20.72 -30.87
N HIS A 52 1.57 20.93 -29.71
CA HIS A 52 1.05 19.86 -28.84
C HIS A 52 -0.43 19.53 -29.05
N ASN A 53 -0.67 18.66 -30.02
CA ASN A 53 -1.95 18.03 -30.32
C ASN A 53 -2.38 17.12 -29.14
N LEU A 54 -3.68 17.01 -28.82
CA LEU A 54 -4.23 16.22 -27.70
C LEU A 54 -3.55 14.85 -27.42
N PRO A 55 -3.35 13.93 -28.39
CA PRO A 55 -2.69 12.66 -28.14
C PRO A 55 -1.21 12.79 -27.72
N LYS A 56 -0.49 13.82 -28.17
CA LYS A 56 0.88 14.10 -27.71
C LYS A 56 0.87 14.55 -26.25
N ALA A 57 -0.03 15.47 -25.90
CA ALA A 57 -0.17 15.98 -24.54
C ALA A 57 -0.51 14.85 -23.55
N ALA A 58 -1.49 14.01 -23.89
CA ALA A 58 -1.85 12.83 -23.09
C ALA A 58 -0.71 11.81 -22.97
N ILE A 59 0.10 11.60 -24.01
CA ILE A 59 1.30 10.74 -23.95
C ILE A 59 2.36 11.36 -23.01
N VAL A 60 2.62 12.66 -23.08
CA VAL A 60 3.60 13.34 -22.22
C VAL A 60 3.19 13.28 -20.74
N VAL A 61 1.91 13.50 -20.41
CA VAL A 61 1.42 13.35 -19.02
C VAL A 61 1.52 11.90 -18.54
N ASN A 62 1.13 10.92 -19.35
CA ASN A 62 1.27 9.50 -18.98
C ASN A 62 2.74 9.07 -18.79
N LEU A 63 3.67 9.64 -19.57
CA LEU A 63 5.11 9.43 -19.39
C LEU A 63 5.63 10.13 -18.12
N HIS A 64 5.18 11.36 -17.83
CA HIS A 64 5.51 12.09 -16.61
C HIS A 64 5.06 11.31 -15.36
N GLU A 65 3.78 10.99 -15.26
CA GLU A 65 3.19 10.30 -14.11
C GLU A 65 3.74 8.86 -13.98
N GLY A 66 3.91 8.15 -15.09
CA GLY A 66 4.49 6.79 -15.09
C GLY A 66 5.95 6.76 -14.63
N THR A 67 6.76 7.71 -15.10
CA THR A 67 8.17 7.84 -14.69
C THR A 67 8.28 8.22 -13.22
N TYR A 68 7.49 9.20 -12.77
CA TYR A 68 7.39 9.60 -11.37
C TYR A 68 7.07 8.40 -10.47
N ALA A 69 6.04 7.62 -10.79
CA ALA A 69 5.56 6.53 -9.95
C ALA A 69 6.55 5.35 -9.86
N VAL A 70 7.16 4.94 -10.99
CA VAL A 70 8.16 3.86 -11.00
C VAL A 70 9.46 4.26 -10.28
N LEU A 71 9.87 5.52 -10.36
CA LEU A 71 11.09 6.01 -9.68
C LEU A 71 10.98 6.05 -8.15
N GLN A 72 9.78 5.99 -7.57
CA GLN A 72 9.62 6.02 -6.11
C GLN A 72 10.38 4.88 -5.41
N ILE A 73 10.31 3.65 -5.95
CA ILE A 73 11.04 2.49 -5.41
C ILE A 73 12.56 2.73 -5.44
N ALA A 74 13.08 3.28 -6.54
CA ALA A 74 14.50 3.55 -6.70
C ALA A 74 15.01 4.62 -5.72
N PHE A 75 14.20 5.64 -5.42
CA PHE A 75 14.56 6.66 -4.45
C PHE A 75 14.36 6.25 -2.98
N ALA A 76 13.37 5.40 -2.68
CA ALA A 76 13.26 4.76 -1.36
C ALA A 76 14.49 3.89 -1.07
N PHE A 77 14.90 3.04 -2.02
CA PHE A 77 16.16 2.28 -1.95
C PHE A 77 17.38 3.18 -1.72
N LEU A 78 17.53 4.25 -2.51
CA LEU A 78 18.66 5.18 -2.41
C LEU A 78 18.71 5.89 -1.04
N ALA A 79 17.54 6.18 -0.45
CA ALA A 79 17.43 6.81 0.86
C ALA A 79 17.80 5.84 2.00
N ASP A 80 17.26 4.63 2.01
CA ASP A 80 17.47 3.65 3.08
C ASP A 80 18.86 3.00 3.04
N ALA A 81 19.46 2.86 1.86
CA ALA A 81 20.80 2.28 1.69
C ALA A 81 21.96 3.29 1.77
N TYR A 82 21.77 4.56 1.34
CA TYR A 82 22.89 5.49 1.16
C TYR A 82 22.70 6.90 1.75
N THR A 83 21.64 7.63 1.38
CA THR A 83 21.60 9.09 1.65
C THR A 83 21.00 9.41 3.03
N GLY A 84 20.00 8.64 3.47
CA GLY A 84 19.16 8.89 4.63
C GLY A 84 18.02 9.86 4.33
N LEU A 85 16.79 9.50 4.74
CA LEU A 85 15.54 10.21 4.46
C LEU A 85 15.64 11.74 4.53
N PHE A 86 16.12 12.29 5.66
CA PHE A 86 16.24 13.74 5.84
C PHE A 86 17.11 14.42 4.76
N LYS A 87 18.25 13.82 4.37
CA LYS A 87 19.09 14.40 3.31
C LYS A 87 18.41 14.28 1.96
N MET A 88 17.75 13.16 1.69
CA MET A 88 17.07 12.91 0.42
C MET A 88 15.97 13.96 0.18
N VAL A 89 15.10 14.20 1.17
CA VAL A 89 14.07 15.25 1.13
C VAL A 89 14.66 16.63 0.84
N VAL A 90 15.78 17.00 1.47
CA VAL A 90 16.42 18.31 1.24
C VAL A 90 16.98 18.42 -0.18
N TRP A 91 17.72 17.42 -0.66
CA TRP A 91 18.28 17.45 -2.02
C TRP A 91 17.20 17.42 -3.11
N SER A 92 16.19 16.56 -2.97
CA SER A 92 15.09 16.47 -3.93
C SER A 92 14.26 17.76 -3.96
N THR A 93 14.00 18.39 -2.81
CA THR A 93 13.33 19.70 -2.77
C THR A 93 14.15 20.80 -3.45
N ILE A 94 15.48 20.81 -3.29
CA ILE A 94 16.36 21.74 -4.01
C ILE A 94 16.28 21.53 -5.53
N PHE A 95 16.37 20.29 -6.01
CA PHE A 95 16.25 19.98 -7.44
C PHE A 95 14.85 20.29 -7.99
N TYR A 96 13.78 20.11 -7.19
CA TYR A 96 12.42 20.50 -7.56
C TYR A 96 12.30 22.01 -7.76
N ILE A 97 12.84 22.83 -6.84
CA ILE A 97 12.87 24.30 -6.96
C ILE A 97 13.65 24.73 -8.22
N ILE A 98 14.79 24.10 -8.49
CA ILE A 98 15.60 24.37 -9.69
C ILE A 98 14.81 24.02 -10.96
N GLY A 99 14.18 22.85 -11.02
CA GLY A 99 13.35 22.43 -12.15
C GLY A 99 12.18 23.38 -12.39
N LEU A 100 11.44 23.76 -11.34
CA LEU A 100 10.35 24.74 -11.43
C LEU A 100 10.82 26.10 -11.96
N GLY A 101 12.03 26.55 -11.56
CA GLY A 101 12.63 27.79 -12.06
C GLY A 101 13.14 27.73 -13.50
N LEU A 102 13.51 26.56 -14.01
CA LEU A 102 14.06 26.39 -15.37
C LEU A 102 13.01 26.31 -16.48
N PHE A 103 11.72 26.15 -16.15
CA PHE A 103 10.63 26.15 -17.15
C PHE A 103 10.52 27.44 -17.99
N GLY A 104 11.16 28.54 -17.56
CA GLY A 104 11.28 29.77 -18.36
C GLY A 104 12.38 29.74 -19.44
N VAL A 105 13.07 28.61 -19.63
CA VAL A 105 14.16 28.46 -20.61
C VAL A 105 13.93 27.26 -21.54
N GLU A 106 13.50 26.13 -20.99
CA GLU A 106 13.19 24.92 -21.77
C GLU A 106 12.04 24.15 -21.09
N TYR A 107 11.40 23.24 -21.83
CA TYR A 107 10.21 22.54 -21.37
C TYR A 107 10.48 21.10 -20.91
N TYR A 108 11.25 20.31 -21.66
CA TYR A 108 11.38 18.88 -21.38
C TYR A 108 12.47 18.57 -20.34
N GLY A 109 13.66 19.18 -20.44
CA GLY A 109 14.72 19.03 -19.45
C GLY A 109 14.24 19.35 -18.03
N PRO A 110 13.58 20.51 -17.80
CA PRO A 110 13.01 20.85 -16.50
C PRO A 110 11.88 19.92 -16.05
N LEU A 111 11.00 19.46 -16.95
CA LEU A 111 9.96 18.47 -16.62
C LEU A 111 10.56 17.14 -16.13
N VAL A 112 11.67 16.69 -16.71
CA VAL A 112 12.38 15.47 -16.27
C VAL A 112 13.11 15.69 -14.94
N LEU A 113 13.75 16.85 -14.73
CA LEU A 113 14.33 17.17 -13.43
C LEU A 113 13.25 17.21 -12.33
N VAL A 114 12.07 17.71 -12.67
CA VAL A 114 10.90 17.74 -11.79
C VAL A 114 10.36 16.35 -11.48
N THR A 115 10.14 15.45 -12.45
CA THR A 115 9.61 14.10 -12.16
C THR A 115 10.50 13.32 -11.21
N PHE A 116 11.82 13.36 -11.44
CA PHE A 116 12.81 12.73 -10.57
C PHE A 116 12.76 13.33 -9.16
N SER A 117 12.61 14.65 -9.05
CA SER A 117 12.54 15.34 -7.77
C SER A 117 11.26 15.03 -7.00
N GLN A 118 10.10 15.06 -7.65
CA GLN A 118 8.81 14.68 -7.04
C GLN A 118 8.83 13.22 -6.56
N ALA A 119 9.35 12.30 -7.38
CA ALA A 119 9.44 10.88 -7.03
C ALA A 119 10.31 10.69 -5.77
N ALA A 120 11.44 11.40 -5.68
CA ALA A 120 12.30 11.40 -4.51
C ALA A 120 11.68 12.07 -3.27
N ILE A 121 10.88 13.14 -3.44
CA ILE A 121 10.13 13.76 -2.33
C ILE A 121 9.10 12.76 -1.79
N VAL A 122 8.20 12.24 -2.62
CA VAL A 122 7.10 11.39 -2.15
C VAL A 122 7.61 10.05 -1.59
N ALA A 123 8.65 9.47 -2.21
CA ALA A 123 9.29 8.24 -1.71
C ALA A 123 9.93 8.38 -0.31
N THR A 124 10.20 9.60 0.16
CA THR A 124 10.92 9.81 1.43
C THR A 124 10.19 10.69 2.44
N LEU A 125 9.20 11.48 2.03
CA LEU A 125 8.49 12.41 2.90
C LEU A 125 7.43 11.74 3.80
N LYS A 126 6.75 10.66 3.34
CA LYS A 126 5.96 9.79 4.24
C LYS A 126 6.89 9.08 5.25
N PRO A 127 7.87 8.24 4.83
CA PRO A 127 8.80 7.60 5.75
C PRO A 127 9.46 8.54 6.77
N PHE A 128 9.81 9.77 6.35
CA PHE A 128 10.38 10.76 7.25
C PHE A 128 9.36 11.27 8.30
N LEU A 129 8.09 11.45 7.94
CA LEU A 129 7.03 11.81 8.88
C LEU A 129 6.74 10.67 9.87
N ASP A 130 6.72 9.43 9.39
CA ASP A 130 6.56 8.22 10.22
C ASP A 130 7.64 8.17 11.30
N ASP A 131 8.91 8.33 10.91
CA ASP A 131 10.07 8.45 11.82
C ASP A 131 9.89 9.56 12.89
N GLN A 132 9.26 10.69 12.55
CA GLN A 132 9.03 11.78 13.51
C GLN A 132 7.89 11.50 14.49
N LEU A 133 6.89 10.71 14.08
CA LEU A 133 5.78 10.30 14.93
C LEU A 133 6.22 9.18 15.88
N LEU A 134 6.92 8.17 15.38
CA LEU A 134 7.51 7.10 16.18
C LEU A 134 8.48 7.64 17.24
N ALA A 135 9.33 8.60 16.87
CA ALA A 135 10.22 9.28 17.82
C ALA A 135 9.52 10.22 18.82
N SER A 136 8.19 10.35 18.76
CA SER A 136 7.36 11.07 19.74
C SER A 136 6.49 10.17 20.62
N ALA A 137 6.51 8.85 20.38
CA ALA A 137 5.93 7.86 21.28
C ALA A 137 6.79 7.68 22.54
N HIS A 138 6.19 7.15 23.61
CA HIS A 138 6.95 6.71 24.79
C HIS A 138 7.57 5.34 24.52
N GLN A 139 8.69 5.02 25.17
CA GLN A 139 9.32 3.71 25.08
C GLN A 139 8.89 2.80 26.24
N PRO A 140 8.84 1.46 26.05
CA PRO A 140 9.15 0.72 24.83
C PRO A 140 8.04 0.84 23.77
N ILE A 141 8.42 0.91 22.49
CA ILE A 141 7.46 0.96 21.37
C ILE A 141 6.89 -0.44 21.16
N THR A 142 5.58 -0.59 21.29
CA THR A 142 4.87 -1.83 20.93
C THR A 142 4.45 -1.83 19.45
N GLN A 143 4.17 -3.01 18.87
CA GLN A 143 3.75 -3.11 17.46
C GLN A 143 2.41 -2.37 17.20
N GLU A 144 1.47 -2.42 18.15
CA GLU A 144 0.24 -1.62 18.09
C GLU A 144 0.49 -0.11 18.06
N GLU A 145 1.53 0.38 18.74
CA GLU A 145 1.88 1.80 18.75
C GLU A 145 2.56 2.23 17.44
N GLU A 146 3.34 1.35 16.81
CA GLU A 146 3.90 1.57 15.48
C GLU A 146 2.79 1.67 14.42
N GLU A 147 1.87 0.71 14.39
CA GLU A 147 0.72 0.73 13.48
C GLU A 147 -0.20 1.94 13.73
N ARG A 148 -0.43 2.30 15.00
CA ARG A 148 -1.20 3.50 15.39
C ARG A 148 -0.46 4.80 15.05
N ALA A 149 0.86 4.84 15.05
CA ALA A 149 1.66 5.98 14.62
C ALA A 149 1.63 6.13 13.08
N ASN A 150 1.77 5.03 12.34
CA ASN A 150 1.70 5.03 10.88
C ASN A 150 0.32 5.47 10.39
N ARG A 151 -0.78 4.93 10.95
CA ARG A 151 -2.15 5.37 10.64
C ARG A 151 -2.38 6.87 10.92
N ARG A 152 -1.80 7.40 12.00
CA ARG A 152 -1.79 8.85 12.29
C ARG A 152 -0.96 9.66 11.29
N SER A 153 0.13 9.10 10.76
CA SER A 153 0.98 9.71 9.73
C SER A 153 0.22 9.86 8.41
N ASP A 154 -0.40 8.80 7.93
CA ASP A 154 -1.20 8.79 6.70
C ASP A 154 -2.39 9.76 6.79
N VAL A 155 -3.17 9.72 7.88
CA VAL A 155 -4.24 10.70 8.11
C VAL A 155 -3.70 12.13 8.17
N CYS A 156 -2.55 12.38 8.82
CA CYS A 156 -1.94 13.71 8.86
C CYS A 156 -1.52 14.18 7.46
N ARG A 157 -0.83 13.33 6.69
CA ARG A 157 -0.42 13.56 5.30
C ARG A 157 -1.62 13.92 4.43
N ASP A 158 -2.70 13.14 4.48
CA ASP A 158 -3.81 13.27 3.54
C ASP A 158 -4.70 14.47 3.84
N TYR A 159 -4.96 14.79 5.11
CA TYR A 159 -5.65 16.03 5.47
C TYR A 159 -4.81 17.29 5.13
N VAL A 160 -3.48 17.23 5.30
CA VAL A 160 -2.58 18.33 4.92
C VAL A 160 -2.47 18.48 3.39
N SER A 161 -2.43 17.35 2.67
CA SER A 161 -2.46 17.29 1.20
C SER A 161 -3.78 17.85 0.66
N MET A 162 -4.92 17.52 1.29
CA MET A 162 -6.24 18.05 0.95
C MET A 162 -6.29 19.58 1.06
N LEU A 163 -5.73 20.13 2.13
CA LEU A 163 -5.65 21.58 2.33
C LEU A 163 -4.78 22.24 1.24
N GLY A 164 -3.68 21.61 0.82
CA GLY A 164 -2.86 22.06 -0.30
C GLY A 164 -3.64 22.12 -1.62
N ALA A 165 -4.36 21.04 -1.94
CA ALA A 165 -5.19 20.93 -3.15
C ALA A 165 -6.33 21.98 -3.18
N ILE A 166 -7.00 22.21 -2.04
CA ILE A 166 -8.04 23.24 -1.90
C ILE A 166 -7.43 24.63 -2.12
N VAL A 167 -6.28 24.93 -1.53
CA VAL A 167 -5.62 26.25 -1.68
C VAL A 167 -5.09 26.46 -3.10
N ALA A 168 -4.66 25.42 -3.81
CA ALA A 168 -4.39 25.50 -5.25
C ALA A 168 -5.63 25.95 -6.05
N GLY A 169 -6.77 25.29 -5.81
CA GLY A 169 -8.04 25.56 -6.52
C GLY A 169 -8.64 26.94 -6.29
N PHE A 170 -8.39 27.58 -5.14
CA PHE A 170 -8.85 28.95 -4.86
C PHE A 170 -7.78 30.04 -5.09
N GLY A 171 -6.51 29.74 -4.79
CA GLY A 171 -5.43 30.74 -4.77
C GLY A 171 -4.63 30.86 -6.07
N LEU A 172 -4.33 29.73 -6.72
CA LEU A 172 -3.45 29.70 -7.91
C LEU A 172 -4.19 29.53 -9.24
N SER A 173 -5.44 29.05 -9.19
CA SER A 173 -6.34 28.88 -10.35
C SER A 173 -6.58 30.13 -11.20
N HIS A 174 -6.27 31.32 -10.68
CA HIS A 174 -6.39 32.60 -11.37
C HIS A 174 -5.13 32.96 -12.21
N ILE A 175 -4.03 32.18 -12.09
CA ILE A 175 -2.79 32.42 -12.82
C ILE A 175 -2.82 31.60 -14.12
N HIS A 176 -3.27 32.23 -15.20
CA HIS A 176 -3.44 31.55 -16.48
C HIS A 176 -2.14 31.13 -17.17
N SER A 177 -0.99 31.76 -16.89
CA SER A 177 0.29 31.45 -17.56
C SER A 177 1.10 30.40 -16.79
N PHE A 178 1.41 29.28 -17.45
CA PHE A 178 2.23 28.19 -16.92
C PHE A 178 3.58 28.68 -16.37
N MET A 179 4.32 29.49 -17.14
CA MET A 179 5.63 29.99 -16.71
C MET A 179 5.53 30.87 -15.46
N THR A 180 4.50 31.72 -15.36
CA THR A 180 4.27 32.56 -14.17
C THR A 180 3.96 31.68 -12.95
N LEU A 181 3.10 30.68 -13.15
CA LEU A 181 2.71 29.74 -12.10
C LEU A 181 3.90 28.87 -11.63
N ALA A 182 4.74 28.40 -12.55
CA ALA A 182 5.98 27.68 -12.25
C ALA A 182 6.94 28.49 -11.38
N VAL A 183 7.16 29.78 -11.69
CA VAL A 183 8.00 30.68 -10.90
C VAL A 183 7.38 30.94 -9.51
N VAL A 184 6.08 31.18 -9.42
CA VAL A 184 5.38 31.33 -8.12
C VAL A 184 5.50 30.05 -7.27
N SER A 185 5.35 28.88 -7.89
CA SER A 185 5.56 27.59 -7.24
C SER A 185 7.00 27.35 -6.77
N ALA A 186 8.00 27.79 -7.53
CA ALA A 186 9.40 27.73 -7.12
C ALA A 186 9.66 28.58 -5.86
N PHE A 187 9.10 29.79 -5.78
CA PHE A 187 9.18 30.64 -4.58
C PHE A 187 8.43 30.03 -3.38
N ALA A 188 7.22 29.50 -3.60
CA ALA A 188 6.46 28.83 -2.54
C ALA A 188 7.23 27.62 -1.97
N MET A 189 7.79 26.78 -2.84
CA MET A 189 8.59 25.63 -2.43
C MET A 189 9.91 26.03 -1.76
N GLY A 190 10.55 27.11 -2.21
CA GLY A 190 11.71 27.70 -1.53
C GLY A 190 11.39 28.14 -0.10
N ALA A 191 10.24 28.79 0.11
CA ALA A 191 9.79 29.16 1.46
C ALA A 191 9.46 27.92 2.32
N ALA A 192 8.85 26.88 1.74
CA ALA A 192 8.57 25.62 2.43
C ALA A 192 9.86 24.86 2.81
N LEU A 193 10.90 24.90 1.98
CA LEU A 193 12.21 24.34 2.30
C LEU A 193 12.88 25.11 3.46
N VAL A 194 12.81 26.44 3.49
CA VAL A 194 13.31 27.25 4.62
C VAL A 194 12.54 26.95 5.91
N TRP A 195 11.22 26.74 5.82
CA TRP A 195 10.40 26.30 6.96
C TRP A 195 10.80 24.91 7.47
N PHE A 196 10.94 23.93 6.57
CA PHE A 196 11.41 22.58 6.88
C PHE A 196 12.80 22.60 7.53
N LEU A 197 13.75 23.33 6.96
CA LEU A 197 15.11 23.47 7.51
C LEU A 197 15.14 24.18 8.87
N SER A 198 14.18 25.05 9.18
CA SER A 198 14.02 25.64 10.51
C SER A 198 13.67 24.59 11.58
N GLY A 199 13.07 23.47 11.19
CA GLY A 199 12.80 22.31 12.04
C GLY A 199 14.00 21.43 12.37
N THR A 200 15.18 21.67 11.78
CA THR A 200 16.37 20.78 11.87
C THR A 200 16.83 20.39 13.28
N LYS A 201 16.54 21.20 14.31
CA LYS A 201 16.86 20.93 15.73
C LYS A 201 15.78 20.12 16.47
N SER A 202 14.61 19.93 15.88
CA SER A 202 13.50 19.15 16.44
C SER A 202 13.29 17.80 15.73
N TYR A 203 14.04 17.52 14.66
CA TYR A 203 13.94 16.26 13.94
C TYR A 203 14.77 15.15 14.57
N SER A 204 14.12 14.02 14.83
CA SER A 204 14.82 12.74 14.97
C SER A 204 15.37 12.31 13.62
N ARG A 205 16.52 11.65 13.61
CA ARG A 205 17.22 11.25 12.38
C ARG A 205 17.71 9.82 12.48
N SER A 206 16.93 8.90 11.92
CA SER A 206 17.37 7.55 11.62
C SER A 206 18.62 7.57 10.73
N LYS A 207 19.53 6.62 10.95
CA LYS A 207 20.63 6.35 10.02
C LYS A 207 20.11 5.46 8.88
N PRO A 208 20.72 5.47 7.69
CA PRO A 208 20.50 4.42 6.69
C PRO A 208 20.82 3.06 7.33
N THR A 209 19.87 2.13 7.27
CA THR A 209 19.98 0.79 7.90
C THR A 209 20.25 -0.31 6.87
N GLY A 210 20.32 0.04 5.58
CA GLY A 210 20.16 -0.91 4.47
C GLY A 210 18.69 -0.95 4.01
N SER A 211 18.43 -1.64 2.90
CA SER A 211 17.11 -1.73 2.29
C SER A 211 16.81 -3.20 1.95
N PRO A 212 15.63 -3.76 2.31
CA PRO A 212 15.26 -5.12 1.92
C PRO A 212 15.30 -5.39 0.40
N LEU A 213 15.28 -4.33 -0.42
CA LEU A 213 15.43 -4.44 -1.86
C LEU A 213 16.84 -4.86 -2.30
N SER A 214 17.89 -4.65 -1.48
CA SER A 214 19.21 -5.26 -1.76
C SER A 214 19.15 -6.77 -1.68
N ASP A 215 18.41 -7.30 -0.70
CA ASP A 215 18.30 -8.74 -0.46
C ASP A 215 17.44 -9.39 -1.55
N VAL A 216 16.36 -8.72 -1.98
CA VAL A 216 15.56 -9.12 -3.15
C VAL A 216 16.42 -9.18 -4.41
N ALA A 217 17.23 -8.15 -4.67
CA ALA A 217 18.12 -8.10 -5.82
C ALA A 217 19.23 -9.16 -5.75
N HIS A 218 19.84 -9.36 -4.57
CA HIS A 218 20.91 -10.33 -4.33
C HIS A 218 20.43 -11.77 -4.48
N VAL A 219 19.26 -12.13 -3.96
CA VAL A 219 18.61 -13.44 -4.16
C VAL A 219 18.35 -13.70 -5.65
N ILE A 220 17.73 -12.73 -6.34
CA ILE A 220 17.41 -12.86 -7.78
C ILE A 220 18.69 -13.04 -8.60
N TYR A 221 19.70 -12.21 -8.35
CA TYR A 221 21.01 -12.29 -9.00
C TYR A 221 21.71 -13.64 -8.73
N THR A 222 21.78 -14.05 -7.47
CA THR A 222 22.46 -15.28 -7.05
C THR A 222 21.79 -16.52 -7.64
N ALA A 223 20.46 -16.59 -7.67
CA ALA A 223 19.74 -17.70 -8.31
C ALA A 223 19.82 -17.69 -9.85
N ALA A 224 19.72 -16.51 -10.48
CA ALA A 224 19.65 -16.38 -11.94
C ALA A 224 21.02 -16.40 -12.64
N VAL A 225 22.08 -15.97 -11.95
CA VAL A 225 23.45 -15.85 -12.49
C VAL A 225 24.36 -16.87 -11.82
N THR A 226 24.74 -16.64 -10.56
CA THR A 226 25.82 -17.36 -9.87
C THR A 226 25.53 -18.86 -9.73
N LYS A 227 24.35 -19.21 -9.18
CA LYS A 227 23.94 -20.59 -8.89
C LYS A 227 23.00 -21.18 -9.96
N ARG A 228 22.91 -20.56 -11.15
CA ARG A 228 22.01 -20.99 -12.24
C ARG A 228 22.18 -22.46 -12.66
N LYS A 229 23.40 -23.00 -12.56
CA LYS A 229 23.75 -24.38 -12.90
C LYS A 229 23.66 -25.38 -11.74
N VAL A 230 23.44 -24.91 -10.51
CA VAL A 230 23.40 -25.77 -9.32
C VAL A 230 22.16 -26.68 -9.39
N GLU A 231 22.34 -27.94 -8.98
CA GLU A 231 21.25 -28.91 -8.93
C GLU A 231 20.19 -28.50 -7.90
N TYR A 232 18.95 -28.97 -8.06
CA TYR A 232 17.89 -28.63 -7.11
C TYR A 232 18.08 -29.44 -5.80
N PRO A 233 17.99 -28.81 -4.61
CA PRO A 233 18.25 -29.48 -3.34
C PRO A 233 17.26 -30.62 -3.11
N GLN A 234 17.79 -31.79 -2.74
CA GLN A 234 17.02 -33.02 -2.51
C GLN A 234 16.71 -33.22 -1.02
N THR A 235 17.48 -32.62 -0.12
CA THR A 235 17.22 -32.61 1.33
C THR A 235 17.28 -31.19 1.91
N PRO A 236 16.57 -30.89 3.03
CA PRO A 236 16.60 -29.57 3.66
C PRO A 236 17.99 -29.15 4.16
N ASP A 237 18.85 -30.12 4.49
CA ASP A 237 20.19 -29.93 5.04
C ASP A 237 21.18 -29.30 4.03
N GLN A 238 20.79 -29.27 2.75
CA GLN A 238 21.55 -28.64 1.66
C GLN A 238 21.30 -27.11 1.57
N LEU A 239 20.55 -26.53 2.52
CA LEU A 239 20.19 -25.11 2.52
C LEU A 239 20.91 -24.33 3.62
N PHE A 240 21.33 -23.11 3.29
CA PHE A 240 21.99 -22.21 4.22
C PHE A 240 21.04 -21.72 5.32
N GLN A 241 21.48 -21.86 6.58
CA GLN A 241 20.78 -21.44 7.79
C GLN A 241 19.47 -22.21 8.10
N ASN A 242 19.44 -23.51 7.84
CA ASN A 242 18.41 -24.42 8.37
C ASN A 242 18.67 -24.78 9.85
N SER A 243 18.67 -23.78 10.75
CA SER A 243 19.04 -23.94 12.17
C SER A 243 17.93 -24.50 13.07
N SER A 244 16.71 -24.62 12.56
CA SER A 244 15.57 -25.26 13.23
C SER A 244 14.89 -26.21 12.25
N SER A 245 14.65 -27.45 12.67
CA SER A 245 14.20 -28.57 11.81
C SER A 245 12.77 -28.46 11.26
N LEU A 246 12.15 -27.28 11.40
CA LEU A 246 10.79 -26.94 10.94
C LEU A 246 10.77 -26.01 9.71
N VAL A 247 11.92 -25.50 9.23
CA VAL A 247 11.96 -24.55 8.09
C VAL A 247 11.76 -25.27 6.74
N GLN A 248 10.56 -25.83 6.53
CA GLN A 248 10.13 -26.38 5.26
C GLN A 248 10.15 -25.28 4.17
N ILE A 249 10.43 -25.68 2.91
CA ILE A 249 10.52 -24.78 1.73
C ILE A 249 9.12 -24.34 1.26
N SER A 250 8.35 -23.74 2.16
CA SER A 250 7.07 -23.07 1.88
C SER A 250 7.31 -21.58 1.63
N PRO A 251 6.73 -20.95 0.59
CA PRO A 251 5.75 -21.52 -0.32
C PRO A 251 6.38 -22.34 -1.46
N HIS A 252 5.83 -23.54 -1.71
CA HIS A 252 6.28 -24.43 -2.79
C HIS A 252 5.71 -24.01 -4.16
N VAL A 253 6.12 -22.84 -4.64
CA VAL A 253 5.66 -22.29 -5.92
C VAL A 253 6.51 -22.87 -7.07
N SER A 254 5.94 -23.81 -7.82
CA SER A 254 6.65 -24.63 -8.83
C SER A 254 7.36 -23.82 -9.93
N TRP A 255 6.80 -22.67 -10.35
CA TRP A 255 7.40 -21.77 -11.35
C TRP A 255 8.49 -20.85 -10.77
N LEU A 256 8.52 -20.66 -9.46
CA LEU A 256 9.56 -19.91 -8.72
C LEU A 256 10.66 -20.82 -8.13
N ARG A 257 10.60 -22.13 -8.40
CA ARG A 257 11.54 -23.17 -7.92
C ARG A 257 13.01 -22.92 -8.30
N TRP A 258 13.28 -22.01 -9.23
CA TRP A 258 14.65 -21.60 -9.58
C TRP A 258 15.30 -20.71 -8.52
N LEU A 259 14.51 -19.99 -7.70
CA LEU A 259 15.02 -19.11 -6.63
C LEU A 259 15.63 -19.89 -5.47
N ASP A 260 15.16 -21.10 -5.20
CA ASP A 260 15.69 -21.98 -4.15
C ASP A 260 17.19 -22.25 -4.31
N ARG A 261 17.71 -22.16 -5.54
CA ARG A 261 19.14 -22.29 -5.86
C ARG A 261 20.01 -21.25 -5.17
N ALA A 262 19.49 -20.06 -4.83
CA ALA A 262 20.26 -19.04 -4.12
C ALA A 262 20.72 -19.52 -2.72
N ALA A 263 19.84 -20.24 -2.01
CA ALA A 263 20.07 -20.74 -0.66
C ALA A 263 20.80 -22.10 -0.62
N VAL A 264 21.08 -22.75 -1.76
CA VAL A 264 21.82 -24.01 -1.79
C VAL A 264 23.27 -23.80 -1.35
N LEU A 265 23.70 -24.62 -0.40
CA LEU A 265 25.11 -24.81 -0.04
C LEU A 265 25.81 -25.57 -1.16
N VAL A 266 26.82 -24.93 -1.77
CA VAL A 266 27.74 -25.61 -2.69
C VAL A 266 28.94 -26.08 -1.85
N PRO A 267 29.23 -27.38 -1.75
CA PRO A 267 30.47 -27.83 -1.14
C PRO A 267 31.66 -27.27 -1.91
N GLN A 268 32.52 -26.49 -1.23
CA GLN A 268 33.81 -26.13 -1.77
C GLN A 268 34.74 -27.34 -1.67
N ASP A 269 35.30 -27.77 -2.81
CA ASP A 269 36.59 -28.45 -2.78
C ASP A 269 37.61 -27.49 -2.15
N GLN A 270 38.55 -28.03 -1.38
CA GLN A 270 39.36 -27.24 -0.44
C GLN A 270 40.29 -26.23 -1.15
N GLU A 271 40.61 -25.12 -0.44
CA GLU A 271 41.60 -24.06 -0.78
C GLU A 271 41.11 -22.70 -1.36
N GLU A 272 39.83 -22.33 -1.28
CA GLU A 272 39.40 -20.92 -1.49
C GLU A 272 38.99 -20.19 -0.19
N GLU A 273 39.26 -18.87 -0.13
CA GLU A 273 39.11 -18.01 1.05
C GLU A 273 37.64 -17.74 1.47
N PRO A 274 37.39 -17.43 2.76
CA PRO A 274 36.03 -17.29 3.32
C PRO A 274 35.16 -16.18 2.70
N ASP A 275 35.74 -15.26 1.93
CA ASP A 275 35.03 -14.14 1.30
C ASP A 275 34.09 -14.59 0.14
N ASN A 276 34.24 -15.82 -0.37
CA ASN A 276 33.34 -16.35 -1.41
C ASN A 276 31.94 -16.71 -0.87
N ASN A 277 31.76 -16.72 0.47
CA ASN A 277 30.46 -16.97 1.12
C ASN A 277 29.44 -15.82 0.93
N ASN A 278 29.87 -14.67 0.41
CA ASN A 278 29.01 -13.54 0.02
C ASN A 278 28.00 -13.89 -1.11
N ASN A 279 28.11 -15.06 -1.74
CA ASN A 279 27.18 -15.59 -2.74
C ASN A 279 26.14 -16.59 -2.18
N THR A 280 25.88 -16.58 -0.86
CA THR A 280 24.94 -17.51 -0.20
C THR A 280 23.81 -16.75 0.49
N CYS A 281 22.58 -16.87 -0.03
CA CYS A 281 21.40 -16.23 0.56
C CYS A 281 20.76 -17.13 1.62
N THR A 282 20.04 -16.55 2.59
CA THR A 282 19.27 -17.33 3.57
C THR A 282 17.96 -17.87 2.97
N VAL A 283 17.42 -18.94 3.54
CA VAL A 283 16.10 -19.47 3.15
C VAL A 283 15.00 -18.42 3.36
N GLU A 284 15.11 -17.56 4.37
CA GLU A 284 14.14 -16.50 4.68
C GLU A 284 14.11 -15.42 3.60
N GLN A 285 15.30 -14.96 3.13
CA GLN A 285 15.40 -14.03 2.01
C GLN A 285 14.76 -14.62 0.74
N VAL A 286 15.01 -15.91 0.44
CA VAL A 286 14.40 -16.62 -0.69
C VAL A 286 12.87 -16.72 -0.54
N LYS A 287 12.35 -16.99 0.67
CA LYS A 287 10.90 -16.98 0.96
C LYS A 287 10.29 -15.61 0.71
N GLY A 288 10.92 -14.52 1.19
CA GLY A 288 10.46 -13.15 0.96
C GLY A 288 10.31 -12.80 -0.53
N VAL A 289 11.32 -13.13 -1.34
CA VAL A 289 11.25 -12.92 -2.81
C VAL A 289 10.16 -13.77 -3.46
N LYS A 290 9.95 -15.01 -2.99
CA LYS A 290 8.87 -15.87 -3.49
C LYS A 290 7.49 -15.30 -3.22
N PHE A 291 7.23 -14.76 -2.02
CA PHE A 291 5.97 -14.09 -1.71
C PHE A 291 5.78 -12.83 -2.57
N LEU A 292 6.80 -11.97 -2.68
CA LEU A 292 6.76 -10.77 -3.51
C LEU A 292 6.43 -11.08 -4.98
N LEU A 293 7.08 -12.08 -5.58
CA LEU A 293 6.80 -12.49 -6.97
C LEU A 293 5.47 -13.24 -7.12
N LYS A 294 4.95 -13.84 -6.05
CA LYS A 294 3.60 -14.42 -6.05
C LYS A 294 2.50 -13.34 -6.15
N MET A 295 2.81 -12.06 -5.94
CA MET A 295 1.88 -10.93 -6.16
C MET A 295 1.65 -10.57 -7.63
N LEU A 296 2.50 -11.05 -8.56
CA LEU A 296 2.43 -10.68 -9.98
C LEU A 296 1.05 -10.91 -10.65
N PRO A 297 0.32 -12.02 -10.41
CA PRO A 297 -1.05 -12.17 -10.89
C PRO A 297 -1.98 -11.08 -10.35
N MET A 298 -1.86 -10.70 -9.07
CA MET A 298 -2.67 -9.64 -8.49
C MET A 298 -2.39 -8.29 -9.15
N TRP A 299 -1.12 -7.91 -9.27
CA TRP A 299 -0.71 -6.67 -9.92
C TRP A 299 -1.13 -6.59 -11.40
N SER A 300 -1.24 -7.72 -12.09
CA SER A 300 -1.69 -7.75 -13.49
C SER A 300 -3.11 -7.17 -13.68
N THR A 301 -4.02 -7.36 -12.71
CA THR A 301 -5.39 -6.80 -12.81
C THR A 301 -5.43 -5.30 -12.55
N PHE A 302 -4.42 -4.75 -11.89
CA PHE A 302 -4.30 -3.33 -11.62
C PHE A 302 -3.85 -2.53 -12.85
N LEU A 303 -3.25 -3.16 -13.87
CA LEU A 303 -2.88 -2.48 -15.12
C LEU A 303 -4.09 -1.84 -15.82
N THR A 304 -5.26 -2.50 -15.79
CA THR A 304 -6.50 -1.95 -16.37
C THR A 304 -7.07 -0.80 -15.52
N PHE A 305 -7.07 -0.94 -14.19
CA PHE A 305 -7.44 0.13 -13.26
C PHE A 305 -6.58 1.39 -13.47
N SER A 306 -5.29 1.18 -13.70
CA SER A 306 -4.30 2.23 -13.94
C SER A 306 -4.50 2.93 -15.29
N LEU A 307 -5.00 2.21 -16.31
CA LEU A 307 -5.47 2.78 -17.58
C LEU A 307 -6.66 3.75 -17.38
N VAL A 308 -7.52 3.47 -16.40
CA VAL A 308 -8.67 4.32 -16.06
C VAL A 308 -8.24 5.53 -15.21
N SER A 309 -7.35 5.36 -14.22
CA SER A 309 -6.76 6.50 -13.49
C SER A 309 -5.96 7.43 -14.42
N ALA A 310 -5.17 6.87 -15.35
CA ALA A 310 -4.53 7.60 -16.45
C ALA A 310 -5.51 8.37 -17.35
N THR A 311 -6.71 7.82 -17.59
CA THR A 311 -7.77 8.50 -18.34
C THR A 311 -8.38 9.65 -17.53
N GLY A 312 -8.42 9.50 -16.20
CA GLY A 312 -8.81 10.53 -15.24
C GLY A 312 -7.88 11.75 -15.22
N SER A 313 -6.55 11.53 -15.16
CA SER A 313 -5.55 12.61 -15.20
C SER A 313 -5.35 13.24 -16.59
N THR A 314 -5.93 12.66 -17.64
CA THR A 314 -5.80 13.17 -19.02
C THR A 314 -7.14 13.55 -19.64
N PHE A 315 -7.86 12.60 -20.25
CA PHE A 315 -9.03 12.90 -21.08
C PHE A 315 -10.23 13.42 -20.29
N PHE A 316 -10.47 12.94 -19.06
CA PHE A 316 -11.54 13.51 -18.21
C PHE A 316 -11.25 14.98 -17.87
N LEU A 317 -9.97 15.34 -17.72
CA LEU A 317 -9.53 16.68 -17.38
C LEU A 317 -9.72 17.65 -18.55
N GLU A 318 -9.35 17.21 -19.76
CA GLU A 318 -9.59 17.98 -20.98
C GLU A 318 -11.09 18.08 -21.32
N GLU A 319 -11.91 17.09 -20.92
CA GLU A 319 -13.39 17.20 -20.94
C GLU A 319 -13.91 18.22 -19.91
N ALA A 320 -13.29 18.31 -18.73
CA ALA A 320 -13.64 19.28 -17.69
C ALA A 320 -13.23 20.72 -18.04
N ALA A 321 -12.11 20.92 -18.74
CA ALA A 321 -11.58 22.22 -19.18
C ALA A 321 -12.49 23.00 -20.15
N ARG A 322 -13.63 22.41 -20.53
CA ARG A 322 -14.60 22.93 -21.51
C ARG A 322 -15.91 23.39 -20.88
N ILE A 323 -16.06 23.23 -19.58
CA ILE A 323 -17.30 23.54 -18.87
C ILE A 323 -17.31 25.02 -18.50
N ASP A 324 -17.90 25.82 -19.38
CA ASP A 324 -18.06 27.29 -19.30
C ASP A 324 -19.08 27.73 -18.23
N GLU A 325 -18.99 27.16 -17.02
CA GLU A 325 -19.75 27.55 -15.82
C GLU A 325 -18.92 28.42 -14.85
N GLY A 326 -17.74 28.88 -15.27
CA GLY A 326 -16.86 29.76 -14.47
C GLY A 326 -16.10 29.08 -13.33
N PHE A 327 -16.15 27.74 -13.22
CA PHE A 327 -15.40 26.97 -12.24
C PHE A 327 -14.02 26.55 -12.76
N SER A 328 -12.99 26.64 -11.91
CA SER A 328 -11.68 26.05 -12.23
C SER A 328 -11.75 24.53 -12.26
N VAL A 329 -11.13 23.92 -13.27
CA VAL A 329 -11.00 22.45 -13.45
C VAL A 329 -10.50 21.74 -12.20
N ILE A 330 -9.68 22.42 -11.38
CA ILE A 330 -9.15 21.91 -10.11
C ILE A 330 -10.27 21.45 -9.16
N ILE A 331 -11.50 21.95 -9.27
CA ILE A 331 -12.64 21.49 -8.47
C ILE A 331 -12.93 19.99 -8.65
N PHE A 332 -12.71 19.43 -9.84
CA PHE A 332 -12.89 17.99 -10.10
C PHE A 332 -11.76 17.15 -9.50
N ILE A 333 -10.53 17.68 -9.49
CA ILE A 333 -9.35 17.05 -8.87
C ILE A 333 -9.51 17.02 -7.34
N VAL A 334 -9.98 18.13 -6.76
CA VAL A 334 -10.31 18.21 -5.33
C VAL A 334 -11.47 17.27 -4.98
N LEU A 335 -12.51 17.19 -5.84
CA LEU A 335 -13.62 16.25 -5.66
C LEU A 335 -13.15 14.78 -5.69
N GLN A 336 -12.28 14.40 -6.65
CA GLN A 336 -11.68 13.06 -6.71
C GLN A 336 -10.90 12.74 -5.42
N ARG A 337 -9.94 13.61 -5.03
CA ARG A 337 -9.13 13.42 -3.82
C ARG A 337 -10.00 13.34 -2.57
N PHE A 338 -11.01 14.21 -2.45
CA PHE A 338 -11.95 14.21 -1.31
C PHE A 338 -12.75 12.91 -1.26
N THR A 339 -13.22 12.43 -2.42
CA THR A 339 -13.97 11.17 -2.51
C THR A 339 -13.08 9.97 -2.17
N LYS A 340 -11.79 9.95 -2.58
CA LYS A 340 -10.82 8.95 -2.12
C LYS A 340 -10.74 8.96 -0.59
N LEU A 341 -10.36 10.10 0.00
CA LEU A 341 -10.16 10.24 1.45
C LEU A 341 -11.37 9.77 2.26
N VAL A 342 -12.59 10.15 1.84
CA VAL A 342 -13.83 9.73 2.52
C VAL A 342 -14.06 8.22 2.40
N VAL A 343 -13.77 7.60 1.26
CA VAL A 343 -13.88 6.14 1.09
C VAL A 343 -12.84 5.40 1.93
N THR A 344 -11.58 5.84 1.92
CA THR A 344 -10.49 5.29 2.74
C THR A 344 -10.86 5.30 4.22
N GLU A 345 -11.23 6.48 4.76
CA GLU A 345 -11.67 6.67 6.15
C GLU A 345 -12.87 5.78 6.54
N ILE A 346 -13.85 5.59 5.64
CA ILE A 346 -15.00 4.70 5.89
C ILE A 346 -14.58 3.23 5.86
N CYS A 347 -13.69 2.84 4.94
CA CYS A 347 -13.19 1.46 4.84
C CYS A 347 -12.38 1.07 6.07
N ASP A 348 -11.46 1.92 6.51
CA ASP A 348 -10.54 1.56 7.61
C ASP A 348 -11.29 1.47 8.94
N ARG A 349 -12.24 2.38 9.20
CA ARG A 349 -13.16 2.32 10.35
C ARG A 349 -14.13 1.13 10.31
N PHE A 350 -14.35 0.53 9.13
CA PHE A 350 -15.12 -0.70 8.97
C PHE A 350 -14.22 -1.93 9.19
N LEU A 351 -13.02 -1.94 8.63
CA LEU A 351 -11.99 -2.98 8.84
C LEU A 351 -11.68 -3.13 10.33
N GLU A 352 -11.37 -2.05 11.04
CA GLU A 352 -11.15 -2.04 12.50
C GLU A 352 -12.28 -2.77 13.26
N LYS A 353 -13.55 -2.44 12.96
CA LYS A 353 -14.72 -2.92 13.73
C LYS A 353 -15.20 -4.33 13.38
N PHE A 354 -14.74 -4.88 12.26
CA PHE A 354 -15.18 -6.19 11.74
C PHE A 354 -14.03 -7.21 11.65
N GLY A 355 -12.77 -6.78 11.56
CA GLY A 355 -11.57 -7.64 11.64
C GLY A 355 -11.48 -8.34 13.00
N GLU A 356 -11.57 -7.58 14.10
CA GLU A 356 -11.63 -8.09 15.49
C GLU A 356 -12.70 -9.18 15.73
N LYS A 357 -13.67 -9.33 14.83
CA LYS A 357 -14.80 -10.28 14.96
C LYS A 357 -14.75 -11.43 13.95
N MET A 358 -13.77 -11.46 13.05
CA MET A 358 -13.69 -12.43 11.96
C MET A 358 -12.24 -12.72 11.57
N ASN A 359 -11.80 -13.98 11.70
CA ASN A 359 -10.53 -14.50 11.14
C ASN A 359 -10.61 -14.59 9.60
N ILE A 360 -10.89 -13.45 8.94
CA ILE A 360 -11.34 -13.32 7.55
C ILE A 360 -10.68 -12.09 6.88
N GLU A 361 -9.79 -11.37 7.58
CA GLU A 361 -9.23 -10.07 7.16
C GLU A 361 -8.77 -10.02 5.69
N GLN A 362 -7.95 -10.99 5.26
CA GLN A 362 -7.51 -11.12 3.86
C GLN A 362 -8.69 -11.15 2.87
N LYS A 363 -9.78 -11.85 3.18
CA LYS A 363 -10.98 -11.88 2.32
C LYS A 363 -11.73 -10.54 2.34
N VAL A 364 -11.66 -9.78 3.43
CA VAL A 364 -12.22 -8.41 3.48
C VAL A 364 -11.37 -7.46 2.63
N MET A 365 -10.04 -7.60 2.61
CA MET A 365 -9.16 -6.86 1.68
C MET A 365 -9.51 -7.17 0.21
N LEU A 366 -9.65 -8.45 -0.13
CA LEU A 366 -10.08 -8.90 -1.48
C LEU A 366 -11.49 -8.41 -1.84
N VAL A 367 -12.40 -8.25 -0.88
CA VAL A 367 -13.71 -7.62 -1.12
C VAL A 367 -13.58 -6.10 -1.30
N ARG A 368 -12.72 -5.41 -0.53
CA ARG A 368 -12.42 -3.98 -0.70
C ARG A 368 -11.92 -3.69 -2.12
N ILE A 369 -10.93 -4.44 -2.61
CA ILE A 369 -10.44 -4.29 -3.99
C ILE A 369 -11.57 -4.60 -4.99
N CYS A 370 -12.35 -5.67 -4.78
CA CYS A 370 -13.46 -6.04 -5.68
C CYS A 370 -14.47 -4.91 -5.88
N LEU A 371 -14.85 -4.20 -4.80
CA LEU A 371 -15.75 -3.04 -4.86
C LEU A 371 -15.15 -1.91 -5.72
N GLY A 372 -13.85 -1.63 -5.57
CA GLY A 372 -13.15 -0.66 -6.40
C GLY A 372 -13.08 -1.08 -7.87
N MET A 373 -12.91 -2.36 -8.18
CA MET A 373 -12.98 -2.88 -9.56
C MET A 373 -14.38 -2.71 -10.18
N ILE A 374 -15.45 -2.88 -9.41
CA ILE A 374 -16.83 -2.60 -9.85
C ILE A 374 -17.02 -1.11 -10.11
N CYS A 375 -16.51 -0.24 -9.22
CA CYS A 375 -16.54 1.22 -9.40
C CYS A 375 -15.71 1.68 -10.62
N CYS A 376 -14.60 1.00 -10.95
CA CYS A 376 -13.79 1.23 -12.14
C CYS A 376 -14.59 0.94 -13.44
N VAL A 377 -15.32 -0.18 -13.49
CA VAL A 377 -16.26 -0.48 -14.60
C VAL A 377 -17.35 0.59 -14.70
N ALA A 378 -17.96 0.98 -13.58
CA ALA A 378 -18.99 2.02 -13.54
C ALA A 378 -18.46 3.39 -13.99
N CYS A 379 -17.22 3.75 -13.62
CA CYS A 379 -16.55 4.98 -14.05
C CYS A 379 -16.38 5.02 -15.58
N CYS A 380 -15.91 3.92 -16.18
CA CYS A 380 -15.80 3.81 -17.65
C CYS A 380 -17.16 3.92 -18.36
N ILE A 381 -18.22 3.35 -17.80
CA ILE A 381 -19.58 3.43 -18.36
C ILE A 381 -20.12 4.87 -18.26
N ALA A 382 -19.93 5.55 -17.13
CA ALA A 382 -20.32 6.95 -16.96
C ALA A 382 -19.60 7.87 -17.97
N ALA A 383 -18.27 7.71 -18.10
CA ALA A 383 -17.48 8.43 -19.08
C ALA A 383 -17.95 8.15 -20.52
N TRP A 384 -18.20 6.89 -20.88
CA TRP A 384 -18.71 6.52 -22.20
C TRP A 384 -20.05 7.19 -22.54
N ILE A 385 -20.99 7.20 -21.59
CA ILE A 385 -22.29 7.89 -21.74
C ILE A 385 -22.09 9.39 -21.98
N ASN A 386 -21.15 10.01 -21.26
CA ASN A 386 -20.83 11.43 -21.38
C ASN A 386 -20.18 11.76 -22.73
N ALA A 387 -19.13 11.05 -23.15
CA ALA A 387 -18.48 11.25 -24.44
C ALA A 387 -19.41 10.96 -25.63
N HIS A 388 -20.30 9.96 -25.52
CA HIS A 388 -21.31 9.69 -26.53
C HIS A 388 -22.32 10.83 -26.65
N HIS A 389 -22.73 11.44 -25.53
CA HIS A 389 -23.59 12.63 -25.54
C HIS A 389 -22.86 13.87 -26.09
N TRP A 390 -21.60 14.08 -25.72
CA TRP A 390 -20.77 15.16 -26.28
C TRP A 390 -20.70 15.08 -27.81
N ILE A 391 -20.38 13.90 -28.34
CA ILE A 391 -20.32 13.63 -29.78
C ILE A 391 -21.70 13.71 -30.47
N HIS A 392 -22.80 13.65 -29.72
CA HIS A 392 -24.13 13.99 -30.25
C HIS A 392 -24.30 15.51 -30.35
N LEU A 393 -24.00 16.27 -29.29
CA LEU A 393 -24.07 17.74 -29.27
C LEU A 393 -23.21 18.40 -30.35
N VAL A 394 -21.98 17.92 -30.55
CA VAL A 394 -21.05 18.39 -31.60
C VAL A 394 -21.57 18.13 -33.02
N LYS A 395 -22.52 17.20 -33.21
CA LYS A 395 -23.17 16.94 -34.51
C LYS A 395 -24.47 17.70 -34.70
N THR A 396 -25.23 17.97 -33.63
CA THR A 396 -26.50 18.70 -33.73
C THR A 396 -26.33 20.21 -33.76
N HIS A 397 -25.31 20.73 -33.06
CA HIS A 397 -25.05 22.16 -32.96
C HIS A 397 -23.73 22.49 -33.66
N THR A 398 -23.81 23.29 -34.73
CA THR A 398 -22.64 23.68 -35.54
C THR A 398 -21.90 24.89 -34.99
N LYS A 399 -22.51 25.66 -34.08
CA LYS A 399 -21.83 26.77 -33.38
C LYS A 399 -21.16 26.28 -32.09
N PRO A 400 -19.98 26.79 -31.72
CA PRO A 400 -19.35 26.46 -30.44
C PRO A 400 -20.20 26.91 -29.24
N GLU A 401 -20.81 28.10 -29.35
CA GLU A 401 -21.69 28.76 -28.36
C GLU A 401 -22.96 27.96 -27.98
N GLU A 402 -23.31 26.91 -28.73
CA GLU A 402 -24.50 26.10 -28.51
C GLU A 402 -24.17 24.75 -27.83
N ARG A 403 -22.90 24.52 -27.46
CA ARG A 403 -22.38 23.20 -27.01
C ARG A 403 -22.00 23.17 -25.53
N HIS A 404 -22.85 23.74 -24.67
CA HIS A 404 -22.64 23.65 -23.22
C HIS A 404 -22.90 22.23 -22.69
N MET A 405 -22.00 21.72 -21.84
CA MET A 405 -22.19 20.51 -21.04
C MET A 405 -22.02 20.87 -19.56
N SER A 406 -23.02 20.58 -18.73
CA SER A 406 -23.04 21.08 -17.35
C SER A 406 -22.16 20.27 -16.39
N VAL A 407 -21.59 20.95 -15.37
CA VAL A 407 -20.76 20.37 -14.30
C VAL A 407 -21.35 19.07 -13.76
N PHE A 408 -22.64 19.09 -13.42
CA PHE A 408 -23.37 17.97 -12.81
C PHE A 408 -23.34 16.66 -13.63
N ARG A 409 -23.04 16.73 -14.93
CA ARG A 409 -22.90 15.55 -15.78
C ARG A 409 -21.52 14.91 -15.69
N LEU A 410 -20.47 15.70 -15.44
CA LEU A 410 -19.10 15.20 -15.28
C LEU A 410 -18.78 14.84 -13.82
N THR A 411 -19.51 15.39 -12.84
CA THR A 411 -19.41 15.04 -11.42
C THR A 411 -19.41 13.51 -11.14
N PRO A 412 -20.28 12.68 -11.74
CA PRO A 412 -20.36 11.25 -11.40
C PRO A 412 -19.12 10.43 -11.80
N GLN A 413 -18.48 10.73 -12.94
CA GLN A 413 -17.27 9.99 -13.34
C GLN A 413 -16.09 10.29 -12.41
N TYR A 414 -15.95 11.55 -11.96
CA TYR A 414 -14.94 11.95 -10.97
C TYR A 414 -15.19 11.40 -9.55
N ILE A 415 -16.46 11.34 -9.12
CA ILE A 415 -16.80 10.64 -7.87
C ILE A 415 -16.44 9.16 -7.99
N LEU A 416 -16.86 8.46 -9.06
CA LEU A 416 -16.54 7.04 -9.26
C LEU A 416 -15.02 6.78 -9.37
N LEU A 417 -14.26 7.72 -9.93
CA LEU A 417 -12.80 7.68 -10.00
C LEU A 417 -12.17 7.73 -8.58
N GLY A 418 -12.60 8.67 -7.73
CA GLY A 418 -12.15 8.73 -6.33
C GLY A 418 -12.62 7.53 -5.50
N VAL A 419 -13.83 7.01 -5.74
CA VAL A 419 -14.35 5.81 -5.06
C VAL A 419 -13.53 4.57 -5.43
N MET A 420 -13.21 4.35 -6.71
CA MET A 420 -12.38 3.20 -7.10
C MET A 420 -10.97 3.29 -6.50
N GLU A 421 -10.41 4.50 -6.37
CA GLU A 421 -9.06 4.70 -5.81
C GLU A 421 -9.02 4.42 -4.29
N GLY A 422 -10.00 4.87 -3.50
CA GLY A 422 -10.05 4.61 -2.05
C GLY A 422 -10.38 3.15 -1.67
N PHE A 423 -11.02 2.43 -2.60
CA PHE A 423 -11.23 0.98 -2.47
C PHE A 423 -10.02 0.17 -2.93
N SER A 424 -9.57 0.35 -4.18
CA SER A 424 -8.59 -0.55 -4.80
C SER A 424 -7.13 -0.22 -4.47
N ALA A 425 -6.72 1.05 -4.42
CA ALA A 425 -5.31 1.39 -4.22
C ALA A 425 -4.86 1.04 -2.80
N ASP A 426 -5.56 1.57 -1.81
CA ASP A 426 -5.29 1.30 -0.39
C ASP A 426 -5.60 -0.18 -0.04
N GLY A 427 -6.55 -0.79 -0.75
CA GLY A 427 -6.80 -2.24 -0.66
C GLY A 427 -5.64 -3.09 -1.15
N LEU A 428 -4.88 -2.63 -2.15
CA LEU A 428 -3.67 -3.28 -2.63
C LEU A 428 -2.48 -3.07 -1.66
N GLU A 429 -2.38 -1.90 -1.02
CA GLU A 429 -1.39 -1.64 0.05
C GLU A 429 -1.62 -2.60 1.23
N ASN A 430 -2.84 -2.63 1.78
CA ASN A 430 -3.21 -3.57 2.85
C ASN A 430 -2.98 -5.04 2.45
N PHE A 431 -3.30 -5.42 1.20
CA PHE A 431 -3.05 -6.77 0.73
C PHE A 431 -1.54 -7.06 0.59
N PHE A 432 -0.74 -6.11 0.11
CA PHE A 432 0.72 -6.25 0.04
C PHE A 432 1.33 -6.48 1.43
N ASP A 433 0.95 -5.67 2.41
CA ASP A 433 1.45 -5.77 3.79
C ASP A 433 1.11 -7.13 4.42
N SER A 434 -0.06 -7.69 4.08
CA SER A 434 -0.46 -9.06 4.52
C SER A 434 0.35 -10.21 3.89
N GLN A 435 1.18 -9.93 2.88
CA GLN A 435 1.90 -10.95 2.10
C GLN A 435 3.44 -10.85 2.20
N VAL A 436 3.99 -9.82 2.84
CA VAL A 436 5.44 -9.61 2.94
C VAL A 436 5.92 -9.47 4.39
N SER A 437 7.23 -9.54 4.63
CA SER A 437 7.80 -9.27 5.95
C SER A 437 7.61 -7.79 6.34
N LYS A 438 7.46 -7.50 7.65
CA LYS A 438 7.22 -6.12 8.15
C LYS A 438 8.26 -5.10 7.67
N SER A 439 9.52 -5.52 7.48
CA SER A 439 10.57 -4.66 6.90
C SER A 439 10.34 -4.31 5.42
N THR A 440 9.74 -5.22 4.64
CA THR A 440 9.37 -5.02 3.23
C THR A 440 8.06 -4.24 3.09
N ALA A 441 7.12 -4.38 4.04
CA ALA A 441 5.83 -3.69 4.05
C ALA A 441 5.95 -2.16 3.90
N ARG A 442 7.01 -1.55 4.45
CA ARG A 442 7.32 -0.11 4.27
C ARG A 442 7.37 0.35 2.79
N TYR A 443 7.61 -0.55 1.86
CA TYR A 443 7.66 -0.29 0.42
C TYR A 443 6.30 -0.50 -0.30
N GLY A 444 5.25 -0.94 0.40
CA GLY A 444 3.90 -1.18 -0.14
C GLY A 444 3.34 -0.04 -1.00
N PRO A 445 3.31 1.23 -0.52
CA PRO A 445 2.89 2.37 -1.35
C PRO A 445 3.68 2.47 -2.65
N MET A 446 5.01 2.28 -2.58
CA MET A 446 5.92 2.43 -3.70
C MET A 446 5.74 1.31 -4.75
N PHE A 447 5.40 0.10 -4.31
CA PHE A 447 5.01 -1.00 -5.19
C PHE A 447 3.64 -0.76 -5.84
N GLY A 448 2.65 -0.27 -5.08
CA GLY A 448 1.34 0.10 -5.60
C GLY A 448 1.40 1.20 -6.67
N GLU A 449 2.18 2.25 -6.41
CA GLU A 449 2.46 3.32 -7.38
C GLU A 449 3.27 2.82 -8.58
N CYS A 450 4.30 1.98 -8.40
CA CYS A 450 5.05 1.41 -9.52
C CYS A 450 4.19 0.57 -10.48
N VAL A 451 3.29 -0.27 -9.94
CA VAL A 451 2.32 -1.04 -10.72
C VAL A 451 1.38 -0.10 -11.50
N GLN A 452 0.95 1.00 -10.87
CA GLN A 452 0.17 2.02 -11.56
C GLN A 452 0.97 2.72 -12.67
N GLY A 453 2.23 3.08 -12.43
CA GLY A 453 3.11 3.71 -13.40
C GLY A 453 3.36 2.86 -14.65
N ILE A 454 3.51 1.55 -14.49
CA ILE A 454 3.55 0.59 -15.62
C ILE A 454 2.24 0.65 -16.43
N GLY A 455 1.09 0.78 -15.75
CA GLY A 455 -0.20 1.03 -16.39
C GLY A 455 -0.29 2.37 -17.12
N LYS A 456 0.26 3.45 -16.58
CA LYS A 456 0.31 4.76 -17.26
C LYS A 456 1.17 4.72 -18.53
N PHE A 457 2.32 4.02 -18.48
CA PHE A 457 3.11 3.73 -19.69
C PHE A 457 2.33 2.89 -20.72
N LEU A 458 1.58 1.87 -20.28
CA LEU A 458 0.70 1.10 -21.16
C LEU A 458 -0.39 2.00 -21.79
N SER A 459 -0.94 2.96 -21.04
CA SER A 459 -1.91 3.94 -21.56
C SER A 459 -1.31 4.79 -22.69
N ALA A 460 -0.09 5.30 -22.52
CA ALA A 460 0.62 6.03 -23.58
C ALA A 460 0.81 5.18 -24.86
N VAL A 461 1.16 3.89 -24.71
CA VAL A 461 1.28 2.95 -25.84
C VAL A 461 -0.09 2.69 -26.50
N CYS A 462 -1.16 2.54 -25.71
CA CYS A 462 -2.53 2.43 -26.23
C CYS A 462 -2.95 3.68 -27.02
N ILE A 463 -2.70 4.89 -26.51
CA ILE A 463 -3.01 6.15 -27.21
C ILE A 463 -2.25 6.22 -28.55
N LEU A 464 -0.96 5.89 -28.56
CA LEU A 464 -0.13 5.86 -29.77
C LEU A 464 -0.69 4.89 -30.83
N ILE A 465 -1.00 3.65 -30.43
CA ILE A 465 -1.56 2.62 -31.33
C ILE A 465 -2.93 3.03 -31.85
N LEU A 466 -3.82 3.55 -31.00
CA LEU A 466 -5.18 3.95 -31.40
C LEU A 466 -5.21 5.19 -32.29
N THR A 467 -4.22 6.07 -32.14
CA THR A 467 -3.97 7.19 -33.07
C THR A 467 -3.54 6.64 -34.42
N ILE A 468 -2.42 5.91 -34.50
CA ILE A 468 -1.82 5.47 -35.77
C ILE A 468 -2.69 4.45 -36.52
N ARG A 469 -3.22 3.43 -35.83
CA ARG A 469 -3.84 2.28 -36.49
C ARG A 469 -5.34 2.46 -36.79
N PHE A 470 -6.01 3.36 -36.08
CA PHE A 470 -7.46 3.53 -36.14
C PHE A 470 -7.95 4.99 -36.23
N GLY A 471 -7.09 6.00 -36.03
CA GLY A 471 -7.48 7.41 -36.11
C GLY A 471 -8.52 7.83 -35.07
N TRP A 472 -8.48 7.26 -33.86
CA TRP A 472 -9.46 7.57 -32.80
C TRP A 472 -9.15 8.89 -32.10
N PHE A 473 -7.88 9.15 -31.82
CA PHE A 473 -7.43 10.46 -31.33
C PHE A 473 -6.99 11.32 -32.51
N LYS A 474 -7.30 12.61 -32.40
CA LYS A 474 -6.94 13.70 -33.30
C LYS A 474 -6.58 14.91 -32.46
N ASP A 475 -6.34 16.04 -33.12
CA ASP A 475 -5.68 17.19 -32.50
C ASP A 475 -6.51 17.86 -31.40
N GLU A 476 -7.83 17.84 -31.54
CA GLU A 476 -8.82 18.29 -30.55
C GLU A 476 -9.76 17.16 -30.13
N ILE A 477 -10.34 17.24 -28.92
CA ILE A 477 -11.36 16.30 -28.44
C ILE A 477 -12.59 16.28 -29.36
N ASP A 478 -13.06 17.45 -29.84
CA ASP A 478 -14.22 17.59 -30.74
C ASP A 478 -14.14 16.70 -31.97
N SER A 479 -12.92 16.62 -32.51
CA SER A 479 -12.61 15.86 -33.71
C SER A 479 -12.31 14.38 -33.41
N SER A 480 -12.03 14.05 -32.15
CA SER A 480 -11.63 12.73 -31.65
C SER A 480 -12.84 11.82 -31.33
N ARG A 481 -12.56 10.54 -31.03
CA ARG A 481 -13.55 9.49 -30.76
C ARG A 481 -13.38 8.87 -29.38
N LEU A 482 -13.44 9.73 -28.36
CA LEU A 482 -13.40 9.33 -26.94
C LEU A 482 -14.54 8.34 -26.61
N ASP A 483 -15.69 8.45 -27.28
CA ASP A 483 -16.79 7.47 -27.18
C ASP A 483 -16.34 6.03 -27.47
N LYS A 484 -15.47 5.82 -28.47
CA LYS A 484 -14.91 4.49 -28.77
C LYS A 484 -13.86 4.06 -27.76
N TYR A 485 -13.04 5.00 -27.28
CA TYR A 485 -12.00 4.72 -26.29
C TYR A 485 -12.60 4.34 -24.93
N TYR A 486 -13.56 5.10 -24.43
CA TYR A 486 -14.25 4.81 -23.17
C TYR A 486 -15.11 3.53 -23.27
N ALA A 487 -15.73 3.24 -24.42
CA ALA A 487 -16.37 1.95 -24.66
C ALA A 487 -15.38 0.77 -24.61
N MET A 488 -14.17 0.94 -25.17
CA MET A 488 -13.09 -0.06 -25.05
C MET A 488 -12.68 -0.24 -23.58
N LEU A 489 -12.47 0.85 -22.83
CA LEU A 489 -12.10 0.79 -21.41
C LEU A 489 -13.18 0.12 -20.56
N ALA A 490 -14.46 0.36 -20.84
CA ALA A 490 -15.57 -0.31 -20.16
C ALA A 490 -15.57 -1.83 -20.41
N ILE A 491 -15.35 -2.27 -21.66
CA ILE A 491 -15.23 -3.69 -22.02
C ILE A 491 -13.98 -4.31 -21.36
N LEU A 492 -12.83 -3.65 -21.46
CA LEU A 492 -11.56 -4.12 -20.89
C LEU A 492 -11.66 -4.25 -19.36
N SER A 493 -12.21 -3.24 -18.69
CA SER A 493 -12.46 -3.26 -17.24
C SER A 493 -13.44 -4.37 -16.83
N SER A 494 -14.47 -4.63 -17.63
CA SER A 494 -15.43 -5.71 -17.37
C SER A 494 -14.79 -7.10 -17.48
N VAL A 495 -13.94 -7.32 -18.50
CA VAL A 495 -13.15 -8.56 -18.64
C VAL A 495 -12.13 -8.68 -17.50
N ASN A 496 -11.47 -7.58 -17.15
CA ASN A 496 -10.49 -7.53 -16.08
C ASN A 496 -11.10 -7.77 -14.69
N MET A 497 -12.36 -7.34 -14.46
CA MET A 497 -13.12 -7.66 -13.25
C MET A 497 -13.43 -9.17 -13.16
N ILE A 498 -13.72 -9.84 -14.29
CA ILE A 498 -13.92 -11.30 -14.31
C ILE A 498 -12.60 -12.02 -14.00
N ILE A 499 -11.48 -11.58 -14.60
CA ILE A 499 -10.13 -12.11 -14.31
C ILE A 499 -9.77 -11.90 -12.83
N TYR A 500 -10.06 -10.70 -12.29
CA TYR A 500 -9.92 -10.39 -10.87
C TYR A 500 -10.66 -11.38 -9.99
N CYS A 501 -11.93 -11.69 -10.28
CA CYS A 501 -12.70 -12.64 -9.48
C CYS A 501 -12.08 -14.05 -9.45
N PHE A 502 -11.50 -14.54 -10.55
CA PHE A 502 -10.77 -15.81 -10.55
C PHE A 502 -9.48 -15.76 -9.71
N ILE A 503 -8.71 -14.66 -9.83
CA ILE A 503 -7.46 -14.48 -9.10
C ILE A 503 -7.71 -14.31 -7.59
N ALA A 504 -8.70 -13.51 -7.20
CA ALA A 504 -9.14 -13.34 -5.82
C ALA A 504 -9.71 -14.64 -5.23
N HIS A 505 -10.40 -15.48 -6.01
CA HIS A 505 -10.83 -16.79 -5.54
C HIS A 505 -9.63 -17.71 -5.24
N TRP A 506 -8.58 -17.69 -6.08
CA TRP A 506 -7.36 -18.46 -5.87
C TRP A 506 -6.63 -18.05 -4.58
N TYR A 507 -6.33 -16.76 -4.39
CA TYR A 507 -5.73 -16.26 -3.15
C TYR A 507 -6.63 -16.44 -1.90
N GLY A 508 -7.96 -16.54 -2.09
CA GLY A 508 -8.93 -16.68 -1.00
C GLY A 508 -9.25 -18.11 -0.56
N ASP A 509 -8.71 -19.13 -1.27
CA ASP A 509 -8.81 -20.55 -0.92
C ASP A 509 -7.48 -21.11 -0.39
N GLU A 510 -6.35 -20.58 -0.86
CA GLU A 510 -5.04 -20.82 -0.25
C GLU A 510 -4.94 -20.17 1.14
N ARG A 511 -5.27 -20.93 2.19
CA ARG A 511 -5.00 -20.55 3.58
C ARG A 511 -3.50 -20.37 3.80
N PHE A 512 -3.07 -19.13 4.01
CA PHE A 512 -1.70 -18.81 4.43
C PHE A 512 -1.63 -18.51 5.92
N LEU A 513 -0.75 -19.25 6.59
CA LEU A 513 -0.22 -18.98 7.92
C LEU A 513 -1.28 -18.66 8.97
N GLU A 514 -1.99 -19.70 9.40
CA GLU A 514 -1.99 -19.93 10.85
C GLU A 514 -0.51 -20.15 11.22
N GLU A 515 0.02 -19.35 12.14
CA GLU A 515 1.20 -19.78 12.89
C GLU A 515 0.73 -20.99 13.70
N ASP A 516 1.28 -22.18 13.43
CA ASP A 516 1.15 -23.31 14.34
C ASP A 516 1.69 -22.82 15.69
N GLY A 517 0.78 -22.62 16.66
CA GLY A 517 1.07 -21.87 17.88
C GLY A 517 2.12 -22.55 18.76
N ASP A 518 2.53 -21.87 19.84
CA ASP A 518 3.50 -22.38 20.82
C ASP A 518 3.01 -23.69 21.49
N ASP A 519 3.21 -24.82 20.80
CA ASP A 519 3.32 -26.15 21.40
C ASP A 519 4.53 -26.09 22.34
N GLN A 520 4.27 -25.76 23.59
CA GLN A 520 5.23 -25.90 24.68
C GLN A 520 5.57 -27.39 24.81
N VAL A 521 6.61 -27.81 24.09
CA VAL A 521 7.26 -29.09 24.28
C VAL A 521 7.93 -29.04 25.65
N ASP A 522 7.18 -29.43 26.68
CA ASP A 522 7.70 -29.68 28.02
C ASP A 522 8.87 -30.65 27.91
N VAL A 523 10.09 -30.12 28.06
CA VAL A 523 11.30 -30.93 28.09
C VAL A 523 11.38 -31.60 29.46
N GLU A 524 10.62 -32.68 29.62
CA GLU A 524 10.85 -33.65 30.69
C GLU A 524 12.32 -34.09 30.61
N MET A 525 13.14 -33.66 31.60
CA MET A 525 14.51 -34.15 31.72
C MET A 525 14.49 -35.60 32.20
N GLY A 526 14.25 -36.51 31.26
CA GLY A 526 14.38 -37.95 31.40
C GLY A 526 15.81 -38.36 31.71
N ASN A 527 16.22 -38.17 32.95
CA ASN A 527 17.55 -38.49 33.46
C ASN A 527 17.80 -40.00 33.30
N SER A 528 18.74 -40.38 32.44
CA SER A 528 18.93 -41.77 32.02
C SER A 528 20.06 -42.48 32.77
N ALA A 529 19.84 -43.76 33.05
CA ALA A 529 20.83 -44.76 33.46
C ALA A 529 21.69 -44.44 34.71
N GLN A 530 21.25 -44.94 35.87
CA GLN A 530 22.16 -45.61 36.79
C GLN A 530 21.65 -47.03 37.10
N ALA A 531 22.57 -47.97 37.27
CA ALA A 531 22.28 -49.39 37.06
C ALA A 531 21.51 -50.08 38.20
N ASP A 532 20.71 -51.07 37.83
CA ASP A 532 20.06 -52.02 38.73
C ASP A 532 21.11 -52.93 39.42
N ASN A 533 20.91 -53.20 40.71
CA ASN A 533 21.53 -54.29 41.45
C ASN A 533 20.76 -54.56 42.75
N SER A 534 19.71 -55.37 42.61
CA SER A 534 18.97 -56.11 43.65
C SER A 534 19.58 -56.23 45.06
N LEU A 535 18.79 -55.91 46.09
CA LEU A 535 18.54 -56.80 47.25
C LEU A 535 17.44 -56.21 48.17
N PRO A 536 16.39 -56.98 48.56
CA PRO A 536 15.30 -56.48 49.40
C PRO A 536 15.44 -56.91 50.87
N LEU A 537 15.25 -55.99 51.82
CA LEU A 537 14.91 -56.33 53.20
C LEU A 537 13.87 -55.37 53.79
N LEU A 538 13.00 -55.95 54.62
CA LEU A 538 11.93 -55.25 55.34
C LEU A 538 12.52 -54.32 56.42
N ASN A 539 11.75 -53.29 56.78
CA ASN A 539 11.37 -53.19 58.17
C ASN A 539 10.00 -52.53 58.35
N LEU A 540 9.25 -52.98 59.36
CA LEU A 540 8.06 -52.29 59.85
C LEU A 540 8.48 -51.33 60.97
N ASN A 541 7.77 -50.22 61.15
CA ASN A 541 7.11 -50.04 62.45
C ASN A 541 5.98 -49.00 62.49
N THR A 542 5.05 -49.28 63.41
CA THR A 542 3.89 -48.48 63.81
C THR A 542 4.22 -47.49 64.93
N GLY A 543 3.40 -46.43 65.08
CA GLY A 543 3.38 -45.52 66.24
C GLY A 543 3.51 -44.05 65.82
N ARG A 544 2.56 -43.10 65.97
CA ARG A 544 1.40 -42.85 66.87
C ARG A 544 1.74 -42.07 68.15
N GLU A 545 1.10 -40.90 68.33
CA GLU A 545 1.13 -40.00 69.52
C GLU A 545 2.54 -39.43 69.83
N THR A 546 2.81 -38.25 70.44
CA THR A 546 2.06 -37.03 70.90
C THR A 546 3.08 -35.84 70.89
N GLU A 547 2.88 -34.58 71.33
CA GLU A 547 1.92 -33.94 72.25
C GLU A 547 1.64 -32.44 71.87
N ASN A 548 1.50 -31.53 72.85
CA ASN A 548 1.12 -30.10 72.71
C ASN A 548 2.29 -29.08 72.74
N ARG A 549 1.95 -27.81 72.41
CA ARG A 549 2.31 -26.51 73.05
C ARG A 549 2.99 -25.48 72.14
N LYS A 550 2.78 -24.17 72.31
CA LYS A 550 1.66 -23.33 72.86
C LYS A 550 2.03 -21.84 72.60
N ARG A 551 1.04 -20.93 72.63
CA ARG A 551 1.12 -19.47 72.86
C ARG A 551 1.31 -18.56 71.64
N ASP A 552 0.89 -17.29 71.64
CA ASP A 552 -0.06 -16.41 72.44
C ASP A 552 -0.08 -15.08 71.60
N ASP A 553 -1.07 -14.18 71.46
CA ASP A 553 -2.52 -14.10 71.81
C ASP A 553 -3.25 -13.16 70.79
N ASP A 554 -3.74 -11.96 71.18
CA ASP A 554 -4.32 -10.82 70.42
C ASP A 554 -5.56 -11.00 69.48
N ASP A 555 -6.74 -11.11 70.12
CA ASP A 555 -7.94 -10.25 69.98
C ASP A 555 -8.19 -9.38 68.73
N ASN A 556 -9.39 -9.50 68.12
CA ASN A 556 -10.49 -8.53 68.31
C ASN A 556 -11.86 -9.07 67.83
N GLU A 557 -12.96 -8.56 68.36
CA GLU A 557 -14.34 -9.06 68.16
C GLU A 557 -15.15 -8.30 67.08
N THR A 558 -16.04 -9.00 66.36
CA THR A 558 -17.42 -8.51 66.11
C THR A 558 -18.38 -9.63 65.64
N GLU A 559 -19.67 -9.48 65.96
CA GLU A 559 -20.78 -10.44 65.80
C GLU A 559 -21.32 -10.51 64.33
N ILE A 560 -21.79 -11.64 63.74
CA ILE A 560 -22.98 -12.49 64.03
C ILE A 560 -24.31 -11.70 63.83
N PRO A 561 -25.41 -12.20 63.19
CA PRO A 561 -25.81 -13.59 62.83
C PRO A 561 -25.93 -13.88 61.31
N VAL A 562 -25.79 -15.11 60.80
CA VAL A 562 -26.66 -16.32 60.84
C VAL A 562 -27.99 -16.22 60.07
N HIS A 563 -28.14 -17.04 59.01
CA HIS A 563 -29.36 -17.84 58.79
C HIS A 563 -29.15 -19.05 57.86
N ASP A 564 -29.28 -20.26 58.41
CA ASP A 564 -29.47 -21.53 57.67
C ASP A 564 -30.95 -21.77 57.37
N VAL A 565 -31.29 -22.35 56.20
CA VAL A 565 -32.45 -23.28 56.01
C VAL A 565 -32.16 -24.36 54.94
N SER A 566 -31.46 -25.40 55.37
CA SER A 566 -31.77 -26.83 55.13
C SER A 566 -32.85 -27.28 54.11
N SER A 567 -32.42 -28.09 53.12
CA SER A 567 -32.97 -29.42 52.71
C SER A 567 -33.96 -29.66 51.53
N ASN A 568 -33.74 -30.84 50.92
CA ASN A 568 -34.71 -31.83 50.39
C ASN A 568 -35.43 -31.68 49.02
N ALA A 569 -34.69 -32.03 47.95
CA ALA A 569 -34.94 -33.24 47.12
C ALA A 569 -36.29 -33.34 46.28
N PRO A 570 -36.62 -34.46 45.59
CA PRO A 570 -36.43 -34.55 44.13
C PRO A 570 -37.67 -35.03 43.31
N LEU A 571 -37.44 -35.37 42.01
CA LEU A 571 -38.37 -35.95 41.01
C LEU A 571 -39.23 -34.90 40.24
N LEU A 572 -39.55 -35.03 38.95
CA LEU A 572 -39.59 -36.21 38.05
C LEU A 572 -39.30 -35.84 36.56
N SER A 573 -39.28 -36.85 35.69
CA SER A 573 -38.83 -36.91 34.28
C SER A 573 -39.44 -35.94 33.26
N GLY A 574 -38.65 -35.57 32.23
CA GLY A 574 -39.12 -34.91 31.00
C GLY A 574 -38.17 -35.07 29.81
N ALA A 575 -37.99 -36.29 29.28
CA ALA A 575 -36.98 -36.59 28.27
C ALA A 575 -37.45 -36.35 26.82
N ARG A 576 -36.54 -35.81 25.98
CA ARG A 576 -36.32 -36.28 24.59
C ARG A 576 -34.98 -35.81 24.04
N SER A 577 -34.13 -36.78 23.71
CA SER A 577 -32.93 -36.57 22.90
C SER A 577 -33.28 -36.59 21.41
N PHE A 578 -32.47 -35.90 20.60
CA PHE A 578 -32.26 -36.24 19.20
C PHE A 578 -30.78 -36.07 18.88
N SER A 579 -30.18 -37.07 18.24
CA SER A 579 -28.75 -37.08 17.92
C SER A 579 -28.46 -37.98 16.72
N ARG A 580 -27.34 -37.70 16.03
CA ARG A 580 -26.80 -38.44 14.86
C ARG A 580 -27.63 -38.31 13.56
N PRO A 581 -27.03 -38.61 12.38
CA PRO A 581 -25.71 -39.19 12.16
C PRO A 581 -24.68 -38.30 11.44
N SER A 582 -23.41 -38.66 11.64
CA SER A 582 -22.30 -38.30 10.77
C SER A 582 -22.42 -38.99 9.41
N SER A 583 -22.18 -38.26 8.31
CA SER A 583 -21.95 -38.87 6.99
C SER A 583 -20.50 -38.63 6.57
N ASN A 584 -19.68 -39.66 6.68
CA ASN A 584 -18.29 -39.65 6.22
C ASN A 584 -18.19 -40.64 5.06
N GLY A 585 -18.21 -40.16 3.81
CA GLY A 585 -18.21 -41.02 2.64
C GLY A 585 -18.42 -40.28 1.32
N ILE A 586 -17.81 -40.81 0.25
CA ILE A 586 -17.94 -40.37 -1.15
C ILE A 586 -17.45 -38.93 -1.41
N HIS A 587 -16.14 -38.76 -1.62
CA HIS A 587 -15.58 -38.09 -2.82
C HIS A 587 -14.05 -38.24 -2.97
N LYS A 588 -13.48 -39.44 -2.69
CA LYS A 588 -12.10 -39.79 -3.08
C LYS A 588 -12.09 -40.63 -4.37
N ARG A 589 -12.13 -39.98 -5.53
CA ARG A 589 -11.69 -40.47 -6.86
C ARG A 589 -11.65 -39.33 -7.86
N PHE A 590 -10.84 -39.49 -8.93
CA PHE A 590 -10.46 -38.47 -9.92
C PHE A 590 -9.53 -37.36 -9.41
N TYR A 591 -8.23 -37.67 -9.37
CA TYR A 591 -7.24 -37.01 -10.24
C TYR A 591 -6.07 -37.97 -10.48
N SER A 592 -5.98 -38.47 -11.71
CA SER A 592 -4.87 -39.28 -12.23
C SER A 592 -5.03 -39.33 -13.75
N MET A 593 -3.97 -38.97 -14.47
CA MET A 593 -4.03 -38.42 -15.83
C MET A 593 -4.76 -37.05 -15.85
N ARG A 594 -4.28 -36.03 -16.55
CA ARG A 594 -3.28 -36.02 -17.63
C ARG A 594 -2.36 -34.82 -17.54
#